data_AF-A0AAW9GN96-F1
#
_entry.id   AF-A0AAW9GN96-F1
#
_cell.length_a   1.000
_cell.length_b   1.000
_cell.length_c   1.000
_cell.angle_alpha   90.00
_cell.angle_beta   90.00
_cell.angle_gamma   90.00
#
_symmetry.space_group_name_H-M   'P 1'
#
loop_
_entity.id
_entity.type
_entity.pdbx_description
1 polymer ?
#
loop_
_entity_poly.entity_id
_entity_poly.type
_entity_poly.pdbx_seq_one_letter_code
_entity_poly.pdbx_strand_id
1 'polypeptide(L)'
;MTRVDDHTWKRYFYRDALQDEDYFKLGVCHWDVTSVSASAIAQGLRFAWSGSMEKILREGGGTRYFKKVAHGDKSLVPYGAQDFDPADPEVLQHPDAYFSVTLAVREAQP
;
A
#
# COMPACT_ATOMS: atom_id res chain seq x y z
N MET A 1 -7.02 -4.74 -12.27
CA MET A 1 -5.74 -5.20 -11.73
C MET A 1 -5.35 -6.42 -12.53
N THR A 2 -4.16 -6.43 -13.12
CA THR A 2 -3.73 -7.48 -14.06
C THR A 2 -2.65 -8.30 -13.39
N ARG A 3 -2.84 -9.62 -13.31
CA ARG A 3 -1.81 -10.55 -12.82
C ARG A 3 -0.68 -10.60 -13.83
N VAL A 4 0.55 -10.40 -13.39
CA VAL A 4 1.76 -10.44 -14.25
C VAL A 4 2.48 -11.77 -14.09
N ASP A 5 2.51 -12.30 -12.87
CA ASP A 5 3.05 -13.62 -12.52
C ASP A 5 2.34 -14.18 -11.28
N ASP A 6 2.91 -15.21 -10.67
CA ASP A 6 2.26 -15.89 -9.55
C ASP A 6 2.07 -15.03 -8.30
N HIS A 7 2.89 -14.00 -8.12
CA HIS A 7 2.97 -13.16 -6.93
C HIS A 7 2.90 -11.66 -7.22
N THR A 8 2.80 -11.27 -8.49
CA THR A 8 2.82 -9.87 -8.93
C THR A 8 1.52 -9.48 -9.62
N TRP A 9 0.97 -8.36 -9.18
CA TRP A 9 -0.16 -7.69 -9.81
C TRP A 9 0.21 -6.26 -10.20
N LYS A 10 -0.18 -5.86 -11.40
CA LYS A 10 0.02 -4.51 -11.94
C LYS A 10 -1.31 -3.81 -12.10
N ARG A 11 -1.33 -2.52 -11.78
CA ARG A 11 -2.45 -1.63 -12.09
C ARG A 11 -1.92 -0.23 -12.38
N TYR A 12 -2.63 0.48 -13.26
CA TYR A 12 -2.42 1.89 -13.51
C TYR A 12 -3.45 2.69 -12.72
N PHE A 13 -3.01 3.80 -12.13
CA PHE A 13 -3.89 4.85 -11.65
C PHE A 13 -3.51 6.13 -12.37
N TYR A 14 -4.50 6.97 -12.61
CA TYR A 14 -4.37 8.20 -13.37
C TYR A 14 -4.57 9.36 -12.39
N ARG A 15 -3.55 10.23 -12.27
CA ARG A 15 -3.55 11.36 -11.31
C ARG A 15 -4.54 12.45 -11.72
N ASP A 16 -4.75 12.61 -13.02
CA ASP A 16 -5.61 13.58 -13.69
C ASP A 16 -7.11 13.23 -13.69
N ALA A 17 -7.50 12.11 -13.06
CA ALA A 17 -8.90 11.72 -13.01
C ALA A 17 -9.76 12.60 -12.06
N LEU A 18 -9.14 13.38 -11.17
CA LEU A 18 -9.83 14.39 -10.37
C LEU A 18 -9.86 15.69 -11.17
N GLN A 19 -11.05 16.06 -11.68
CA GLN A 19 -11.20 17.24 -12.53
C GLN A 19 -11.06 18.52 -11.70
N ASP A 20 -10.38 19.51 -12.27
CA ASP A 20 -10.33 20.86 -11.73
C ASP A 20 -11.70 21.54 -11.94
N GLU A 21 -12.58 21.41 -10.95
CA GLU A 21 -13.94 21.96 -10.96
C GLU A 21 -14.26 22.69 -9.66
N ASP A 22 -15.30 23.54 -9.70
CA ASP A 22 -15.84 24.23 -8.53
C ASP A 22 -16.91 23.39 -7.83
N TYR A 23 -16.48 22.32 -7.16
CA TYR A 23 -17.37 21.38 -6.48
C TYR A 23 -18.20 22.03 -5.35
N PHE A 24 -17.68 23.10 -4.74
CA PHE A 24 -18.24 23.69 -3.54
C PHE A 24 -18.82 25.10 -3.75
N LYS A 25 -18.77 25.64 -4.98
CA LYS A 25 -19.16 27.01 -5.34
C LYS A 25 -18.33 28.09 -4.65
N LEU A 26 -17.05 27.81 -4.42
CA LEU A 26 -16.09 28.68 -3.75
C LEU A 26 -14.83 28.94 -4.59
N GLY A 27 -14.82 28.49 -5.85
CA GLY A 27 -13.68 28.55 -6.77
C GLY A 27 -13.19 27.17 -7.19
N VAL A 28 -12.35 27.13 -8.23
CA VAL A 28 -11.83 25.87 -8.79
C VAL A 28 -10.97 25.14 -7.77
N CYS A 29 -11.33 23.88 -7.50
CA CYS A 29 -10.52 22.98 -6.70
C CYS A 29 -9.41 22.40 -7.57
N HIS A 30 -8.16 22.67 -7.20
CA HIS A 30 -6.99 21.98 -7.77
C HIS A 30 -6.61 20.83 -6.85
N TRP A 31 -6.57 19.61 -7.39
CA TRP A 31 -6.32 18.40 -6.61
C TRP A 31 -4.87 17.95 -6.69
N ASP A 32 -4.32 17.53 -5.55
CA ASP A 32 -3.05 16.82 -5.49
C ASP A 32 -3.23 15.51 -4.74
N VAL A 33 -2.54 14.46 -5.20
CA VAL A 33 -2.62 13.13 -4.59
C VAL A 33 -1.65 13.07 -3.43
N THR A 34 -2.18 12.90 -2.22
CA THR A 34 -1.38 12.92 -0.99
C THR A 34 -0.81 11.55 -0.62
N SER A 35 -1.48 10.47 -1.02
CA SER A 35 -1.06 9.09 -0.69
C SER A 35 -1.62 8.06 -1.67
N VAL A 36 -0.96 6.91 -1.73
CA VAL A 36 -1.47 5.70 -2.38
C VAL A 36 -1.44 4.58 -1.37
N SER A 37 -2.48 3.76 -1.39
CA SER A 37 -2.53 2.51 -0.64
C SER A 37 -2.90 1.37 -1.54
N ALA A 38 -2.35 0.20 -1.24
CA ALA A 38 -2.83 -1.05 -1.78
C ALA A 38 -3.19 -1.97 -0.62
N SER A 39 -4.20 -2.81 -0.83
CA SER A 39 -4.57 -3.81 0.14
C SER A 39 -4.96 -5.11 -0.52
N ALA A 40 -4.54 -6.21 0.09
CA ALA A 40 -4.90 -7.56 -0.30
C ALA A 40 -5.71 -8.21 0.83
N ILE A 41 -6.55 -9.18 0.48
CA ILE A 41 -7.28 -10.00 1.44
C ILE A 41 -6.88 -11.45 1.23
N ALA A 42 -6.41 -12.10 2.30
CA ALA A 42 -6.16 -13.54 2.33
C ALA A 42 -6.89 -14.15 3.52
N GLN A 43 -7.65 -15.21 3.28
CA GLN A 43 -8.47 -15.90 4.29
C GLN A 43 -9.39 -14.95 5.10
N GLY A 44 -9.83 -13.83 4.52
CA GLY A 44 -10.66 -12.83 5.19
C GLY A 44 -9.90 -11.83 6.07
N LEU A 45 -8.56 -11.89 6.10
CA LEU A 45 -7.71 -10.89 6.74
C LEU A 45 -7.22 -9.87 5.70
N ARG A 46 -7.39 -8.58 6.01
CA ARG A 46 -6.88 -7.49 5.19
C ARG A 46 -5.43 -7.18 5.55
N PHE A 47 -4.59 -7.12 4.53
CA PHE A 47 -3.23 -6.62 4.57
C PHE A 47 -3.24 -5.31 3.79
N ALA A 48 -3.04 -4.19 4.48
CA ALA A 48 -3.03 -2.87 3.86
C ALA A 48 -1.66 -2.26 4.05
N TRP A 49 -1.18 -1.57 3.03
CA TRP A 49 0.05 -0.80 3.10
C TRP A 49 -0.15 0.49 2.32
N SER A 50 0.30 1.58 2.90
CA SER A 50 0.17 2.92 2.35
C SER A 50 1.48 3.68 2.47
N GLY A 51 1.64 4.67 1.61
CA GLY A 51 2.73 5.64 1.70
C GLY A 51 2.25 7.00 1.24
N SER A 52 2.88 8.06 1.75
CA SER A 52 2.70 9.38 1.17
C SER A 52 3.19 9.37 -0.27
N MET A 53 2.52 10.11 -1.15
CA MET A 53 2.88 10.16 -2.55
C MET A 53 4.32 10.64 -2.72
N GLU A 54 4.74 11.64 -1.95
CA GLU A 54 6.13 12.13 -1.95
C GLU A 54 7.15 11.03 -1.65
N LYS A 55 6.93 10.25 -0.59
CA LYS A 55 7.81 9.13 -0.22
C LYS A 55 7.83 8.07 -1.32
N ILE A 56 6.64 7.72 -1.83
CA ILE A 56 6.48 6.72 -2.88
C ILE A 56 7.20 7.15 -4.17
N LEU A 57 7.09 8.41 -4.59
CA LEU A 57 7.76 8.92 -5.79
C LEU A 57 9.28 8.97 -5.61
N ARG A 58 9.75 9.34 -4.41
CA ARG A 58 11.19 9.38 -4.10
C ARG A 58 11.81 7.99 -4.02
N GLU A 59 11.10 7.03 -3.42
CA GLU A 59 11.64 5.70 -3.08
C GLU A 59 11.17 4.59 -4.04
N GLY A 60 10.29 4.91 -4.99
CA GLY A 60 9.69 3.95 -5.92
C GLY A 60 8.68 2.99 -5.25
N GLY A 61 8.21 3.32 -4.04
CA GLY A 61 7.38 2.47 -3.21
C GLY A 61 8.09 2.00 -1.93
N GLY A 62 7.89 0.74 -1.53
CA GLY A 62 8.50 0.22 -0.31
C GLY A 62 8.07 -1.20 0.07
N THR A 63 8.92 -1.87 0.84
CA THR A 63 8.64 -3.19 1.42
C THR A 63 8.12 -3.03 2.83
N ARG A 64 7.04 -3.75 3.15
CA ARG A 64 6.45 -3.84 4.49
C ARG A 64 6.43 -5.28 4.95
N TYR A 65 6.54 -5.48 6.25
CA TYR A 65 6.52 -6.80 6.89
C TYR A 65 5.22 -7.02 7.66
N PHE A 66 4.70 -8.23 7.61
CA PHE A 66 3.50 -8.65 8.32
C PHE A 66 3.78 -9.91 9.12
N LYS A 67 3.30 -9.97 10.37
CA LYS A 67 3.48 -11.16 11.21
C LYS A 67 2.68 -12.34 10.64
N LYS A 68 3.32 -13.51 10.55
CA LYS A 68 2.66 -14.75 10.11
C LYS A 68 1.52 -15.16 11.04
N VAL A 69 1.65 -14.90 12.35
CA VAL A 69 0.62 -15.25 13.35
C VAL A 69 -0.72 -14.54 13.10
N ALA A 70 -0.70 -13.33 12.50
CA ALA A 70 -1.92 -12.61 12.15
C ALA A 70 -2.80 -13.44 11.20
N HIS A 71 -2.19 -14.25 10.34
CA HIS A 71 -2.89 -15.13 9.41
C HIS A 71 -3.60 -16.32 10.12
N GLY A 72 -3.11 -16.73 11.30
CA GLY A 72 -3.66 -17.87 12.04
C GLY A 72 -4.80 -17.52 13.00
N ASP A 73 -4.84 -16.29 13.51
CA ASP A 73 -5.83 -15.86 14.50
C ASP A 73 -6.37 -14.45 14.21
N LYS A 74 -7.59 -14.40 13.67
CA LYS A 74 -8.28 -13.16 13.31
C LYS A 74 -8.68 -12.31 14.51
N SER A 75 -8.77 -12.90 15.71
CA SER A 75 -9.09 -12.14 16.93
C SER A 75 -7.99 -11.15 17.30
N LEU A 76 -6.76 -11.42 16.86
CA LEU A 76 -5.59 -10.57 17.11
C LEU A 76 -5.53 -9.34 16.21
N VAL A 77 -6.32 -9.31 15.13
CA VAL A 77 -6.24 -8.31 14.06
C VAL A 77 -7.63 -7.83 13.61
N PRO A 78 -8.46 -7.29 14.52
CA PRO A 78 -9.84 -6.90 14.23
C PRO A 78 -9.96 -5.81 13.16
N TYR A 79 -8.89 -5.04 12.93
CA TYR A 79 -8.83 -3.95 11.94
C TYR A 79 -7.94 -4.25 10.73
N GLY A 80 -7.45 -5.50 10.61
CA GLY A 80 -6.46 -5.89 9.62
C GLY A 80 -5.07 -6.12 10.22
N ALA A 81 -4.19 -6.75 9.44
CA ALA A 81 -2.83 -7.03 9.85
C ALA A 81 -2.01 -5.73 9.95
N GLN A 82 -1.31 -5.56 11.08
CA GLN A 82 -0.34 -4.49 11.25
C GLN A 82 0.87 -4.71 10.34
N ASP A 83 1.31 -3.64 9.66
CA ASP A 83 2.55 -3.62 8.90
C ASP A 83 3.71 -3.04 9.72
N PHE A 84 4.92 -3.52 9.43
CA PHE A 84 6.16 -3.14 10.09
C PHE A 84 7.18 -2.67 9.07
N ASP A 85 8.03 -1.73 9.50
CA ASP A 85 9.15 -1.24 8.69
C ASP A 85 10.27 -2.29 8.64
N PRO A 86 10.99 -2.44 7.52
CA PRO A 86 12.17 -3.32 7.44
C PRO A 86 13.24 -3.02 8.50
N ALA A 87 13.31 -1.77 9.00
CA ALA A 87 14.25 -1.37 10.04
C ALA A 87 13.72 -1.56 11.48
N ASP A 88 12.51 -2.09 11.65
CA ASP A 88 11.95 -2.36 12.98
C ASP A 88 12.79 -3.40 13.73
N PRO A 89 13.20 -3.14 14.99
CA PRO A 89 14.00 -4.09 15.77
C PRO A 89 13.38 -5.49 15.88
N GLU A 90 12.05 -5.59 15.97
CA GLU A 90 11.36 -6.88 16.07
C GLU A 90 11.50 -7.69 14.76
N VAL A 91 11.39 -7.01 13.62
CA VAL A 91 11.61 -7.62 12.29
C VAL A 91 13.05 -8.08 12.12
N LEU A 92 14.02 -7.28 12.60
CA LEU A 92 15.44 -7.61 12.52
C LEU A 92 15.83 -8.78 13.45
N GLN A 93 15.21 -8.88 14.63
CA GLN A 93 15.49 -9.95 15.61
C GLN A 93 14.80 -11.26 15.26
N HIS A 94 13.63 -11.20 14.63
CA HIS A 94 12.79 -12.37 14.34
C HIS A 94 12.29 -12.39 12.88
N PRO A 95 13.17 -12.30 11.86
CA PRO A 95 12.75 -12.14 10.46
C PRO A 95 11.87 -13.30 9.96
N ASP A 96 12.09 -14.50 10.50
CA ASP A 96 11.36 -15.73 10.23
C ASP A 96 9.91 -15.72 10.75
N ALA A 97 9.57 -14.83 11.70
CA ALA A 97 8.19 -14.63 12.16
C ALA A 97 7.34 -13.79 11.18
N TYR A 98 7.95 -13.21 10.15
CA TYR A 98 7.31 -12.30 9.21
C TYR A 98 7.32 -12.82 7.78
N PHE A 99 6.42 -12.28 6.96
CA PHE A 99 6.54 -12.29 5.51
C PHE A 99 6.49 -10.85 5.00
N SER A 100 7.04 -10.60 3.82
CA SER A 100 7.11 -9.27 3.24
C SER A 100 6.17 -9.09 2.06
N VAL A 101 5.74 -7.86 1.86
CA VAL A 101 4.99 -7.40 0.68
C VAL A 101 5.65 -6.12 0.18
N THR A 102 5.84 -6.03 -1.13
CA THR A 102 6.46 -4.85 -1.76
C THR A 102 5.44 -4.12 -2.63
N LEU A 103 5.28 -2.83 -2.39
CA LEU A 103 4.66 -1.92 -3.34
C LEU A 103 5.74 -1.32 -4.22
N ALA A 104 5.58 -1.46 -5.53
CA ALA A 104 6.38 -0.70 -6.49
C ALA A 104 5.46 0.29 -7.21
N VAL A 105 5.82 1.58 -7.14
CA VAL A 105 5.16 2.65 -7.88
C VAL A 105 6.19 3.32 -8.75
N ARG A 106 5.83 3.49 -10.02
CA ARG A 106 6.66 4.17 -11.02
C ARG A 106 5.73 4.97 -11.91
N GLU A 107 6.25 6.07 -12.43
CA GLU A 107 5.57 6.78 -13.50
C GLU A 107 5.33 5.82 -14.67
N ALA A 108 4.12 5.86 -15.20
CA ALA A 108 3.79 5.09 -16.38
C ALA A 108 4.49 5.75 -17.58
N GLN A 109 5.46 5.05 -18.17
CA GLN A 109 6.00 5.45 -19.46
C GLN A 109 4.95 5.15 -20.55
N PRO A 110 4.74 6.07 -21.51
CA PRO A 110 3.91 5.84 -22.70
C PRO A 110 4.35 4.62 -23.50
#